data_AF-A0A6M7V3B1-F1
#
_entry.id   AF-A0A6M7V3B1-F1
#
_cell.length_a   1.000
_cell.length_b   1.000
_cell.length_c   1.000
_cell.angle_alpha   90.00
_cell.angle_beta   90.00
_cell.angle_gamma   90.00
#
_symmetry.space_group_name_H-M   'P 1'
#
loop_
_entity.id
_entity.type
_entity.pdbx_description
1 polymer ?
#
loop_
_entity_poly.entity_id
_entity_poly.type
_entity_poly.pdbx_seq_one_letter_code
_entity_poly.pdbx_strand_id
1 'polypeptide(L)'
;MSVAWEGGSNMGLFYWVFGRATGPRIVRPLISDIAVPIAGDDGMPATKNQIGAIERLVCEPPLGDRTYQQAAAIMSARSYSKFVMDDALSKPGIGHPRRPVYLALQANLIAFIVRDPEARSYVCGWSDKNFESGQERPPSKNVHWQQALALLWQIVSGEGSAAVGTTDWGRLR
;
A
#
# COMPACT_ATOMS: atom_id res chain seq x y z
N MET A 1 12.87 16.20 45.37
CA MET A 1 12.08 14.97 45.22
C MET A 1 12.11 14.58 43.75
N SER A 2 12.69 13.43 43.45
CA SER A 2 12.92 12.93 42.09
C SER A 2 11.70 12.24 41.48
N VAL A 3 11.67 12.36 40.15
CA VAL A 3 10.82 11.83 39.08
C VAL A 3 10.26 10.40 39.28
N ALA A 4 9.01 10.20 38.85
CA ALA A 4 8.59 8.99 38.14
C ALA A 4 7.45 9.32 37.16
N TRP A 5 7.79 9.50 35.89
CA TRP A 5 6.85 9.36 34.77
C TRP A 5 6.96 7.90 34.29
N GLU A 6 5.96 7.09 34.60
CA GLU A 6 5.70 5.81 33.92
C GLU A 6 5.23 6.16 32.50
N GLY A 7 5.75 5.65 31.39
CA GLY A 7 6.40 4.36 31.16
C GLY A 7 5.46 3.46 30.35
N GLY A 8 5.04 3.87 29.14
CA GLY A 8 4.13 3.07 28.31
C GLY A 8 4.21 3.40 26.80
N SER A 9 4.55 2.37 26.02
CA SER A 9 4.31 2.24 24.57
C SER A 9 5.31 2.80 23.55
N ASN A 10 6.60 2.91 23.91
CA ASN A 10 7.70 3.05 22.93
C ASN A 10 8.13 1.70 22.29
N MET A 11 7.44 0.59 22.58
CA MET A 11 7.86 -0.76 22.18
C MET A 11 7.64 -1.12 20.70
N GLY A 12 6.77 -0.40 19.95
CA GLY A 12 6.47 -0.71 18.55
C GLY A 12 7.55 -0.26 17.55
N LEU A 13 8.24 0.85 17.84
CA LEU A 13 9.26 1.42 16.95
C LEU A 13 10.60 0.68 17.04
N PHE A 14 10.94 0.17 18.23
CA PHE A 14 12.19 -0.55 18.50
C PHE A 14 12.28 -1.91 17.77
N TYR A 15 11.14 -2.57 17.52
CA TYR A 15 11.10 -3.83 16.78
C TYR A 15 11.39 -3.67 15.29
N TRP A 16 11.14 -2.47 14.75
CA TRP A 16 11.24 -2.16 13.33
C TRP A 16 12.69 -1.81 12.91
N VAL A 17 13.54 -1.36 13.84
CA VAL A 17 14.91 -0.88 13.58
C VAL A 17 15.99 -1.98 13.65
N PHE A 18 15.81 -3.05 14.42
CA PHE A 18 16.95 -3.93 14.82
C PHE A 18 16.93 -5.41 14.36
N GLY A 19 16.10 -5.79 13.38
CA GLY A 19 16.37 -6.99 12.57
C GLY A 19 16.61 -8.32 13.33
N ARG A 20 15.79 -8.67 14.33
CA ARG A 20 15.73 -10.03 14.90
C ARG A 20 14.51 -10.81 14.43
N ALA A 21 14.71 -12.12 14.30
CA ALA A 21 14.00 -13.10 13.46
C ALA A 21 12.51 -13.38 13.75
N THR A 22 11.80 -12.55 14.51
CA THR A 22 10.41 -12.80 14.92
C THR A 22 9.59 -11.49 15.00
N GLY A 23 9.74 -10.60 14.01
CA GLY A 23 8.78 -9.51 13.82
C GLY A 23 7.41 -10.03 13.35
N PRO A 24 6.31 -9.30 13.59
CA PRO A 24 4.99 -9.69 13.09
C PRO A 24 5.05 -9.88 11.56
N ARG A 25 4.61 -11.04 11.10
CA ARG A 25 4.59 -11.36 9.67
C ARG A 25 3.52 -10.48 9.01
N ILE A 26 3.95 -9.47 8.25
CA ILE A 26 3.02 -8.66 7.45
C ILE A 26 2.32 -9.60 6.47
N VAL A 27 1.01 -9.76 6.67
CA VAL A 27 0.17 -10.57 5.80
C VAL A 27 0.07 -9.86 4.46
N ARG A 28 0.31 -10.60 3.38
CA ARG A 28 0.05 -10.07 2.04
C ARG A 28 -1.44 -10.17 1.75
N PRO A 29 -2.04 -9.14 1.14
CA PRO A 29 -3.43 -9.22 0.69
C PRO A 29 -3.60 -10.34 -0.33
N LEU A 30 -4.81 -10.89 -0.42
CA LEU A 30 -5.17 -11.86 -1.44
C LEU A 30 -5.25 -11.17 -2.80
N ILE A 31 -5.15 -11.95 -3.88
CA ILE A 31 -5.38 -11.42 -5.24
C ILE A 31 -6.76 -10.78 -5.35
N SER A 32 -7.78 -11.34 -4.68
CA SER A 32 -9.14 -10.77 -4.65
C SER A 32 -9.23 -9.40 -3.99
N ASP A 33 -8.27 -9.03 -3.14
CA ASP A 33 -8.22 -7.70 -2.52
C ASP A 33 -7.60 -6.64 -3.44
N ILE A 34 -6.85 -7.08 -4.46
CA ILE A 34 -6.16 -6.21 -5.42
C ILE A 34 -6.92 -6.18 -6.76
N ALA A 35 -7.54 -7.28 -7.15
CA ALA A 35 -8.29 -7.44 -8.39
C ALA A 35 -9.80 -7.27 -8.16
N VAL A 36 -10.19 -6.14 -7.60
CA VAL A 36 -11.60 -5.85 -7.33
C VAL A 36 -12.36 -5.48 -8.61
N PRO A 37 -13.67 -5.72 -8.68
CA PRO A 37 -14.51 -5.19 -9.75
C PRO A 37 -14.47 -3.65 -9.78
N ILE A 38 -14.38 -3.08 -10.98
CA ILE A 38 -14.44 -1.63 -11.21
C ILE A 38 -15.77 -1.30 -11.87
N ALA A 39 -16.50 -0.33 -11.31
CA ALA A 39 -17.76 0.12 -11.89
C ALA A 39 -17.49 0.83 -13.22
N GLY A 40 -18.21 0.45 -14.28
CA GLY A 40 -17.99 0.99 -15.63
C GLY A 40 -16.85 0.30 -16.41
N ASP A 41 -16.38 -0.84 -15.93
CA ASP A 41 -15.42 -1.68 -16.64
C ASP A 41 -16.07 -2.34 -17.86
N ASP A 42 -15.47 -2.12 -19.02
CA ASP A 42 -15.93 -2.66 -20.31
C ASP A 42 -15.50 -4.11 -20.52
N GLY A 43 -14.69 -4.66 -19.60
CA GLY A 43 -14.20 -6.03 -19.67
C GLY A 43 -13.07 -6.23 -20.69
N MET A 44 -12.52 -5.16 -21.27
CA MET A 44 -11.39 -5.26 -22.20
C MET A 44 -10.21 -5.95 -21.50
N PRO A 45 -9.60 -6.98 -22.10
CA PRO A 45 -8.50 -7.69 -21.47
C PRO A 45 -7.26 -6.80 -21.33
N ALA A 46 -6.57 -6.90 -20.20
CA ALA A 46 -5.27 -6.27 -20.00
C ALA A 46 -4.23 -6.84 -20.96
N THR A 47 -3.27 -6.00 -21.34
CA THR A 47 -2.16 -6.45 -22.18
C THR A 47 -1.22 -7.40 -21.41
N LYS A 48 -0.55 -8.31 -22.12
CA LYS A 48 0.47 -9.20 -21.52
C LYS A 48 1.57 -8.43 -20.77
N ASN A 49 1.92 -7.23 -21.26
CA ASN A 49 2.91 -6.37 -20.62
C ASN A 49 2.41 -5.81 -19.28
N GLN A 50 1.14 -5.41 -19.20
CA GLN A 50 0.54 -4.97 -17.94
C GLN A 50 0.46 -6.12 -16.93
N ILE A 51 -0.02 -7.29 -17.34
CA ILE A 51 -0.06 -8.48 -16.47
C ILE A 51 1.34 -8.83 -15.96
N GLY A 52 2.32 -8.97 -16.86
CA GLY A 52 3.69 -9.30 -16.48
C GLY A 52 4.37 -8.23 -15.62
N ALA A 53 3.98 -6.96 -15.76
CA ALA A 53 4.42 -5.91 -14.85
C ALA A 53 3.85 -6.14 -13.45
N ILE A 54 2.55 -6.40 -13.30
CA ILE A 54 1.89 -6.59 -12.01
C ILE A 54 2.35 -7.89 -11.32
N GLU A 55 2.56 -8.98 -12.05
CA GLU A 55 3.06 -10.25 -11.49
C GLU A 55 4.45 -10.12 -10.86
N ARG A 56 5.29 -9.21 -11.36
CA ARG A 56 6.60 -8.92 -10.74
C ARG A 56 6.49 -8.15 -9.42
N LEU A 57 5.30 -7.65 -9.09
CA LEU A 57 5.04 -6.75 -7.96
C LEU A 57 4.33 -7.47 -6.83
N VAL A 58 3.36 -8.31 -7.18
CA VAL A 58 2.60 -9.16 -6.26
C VAL A 58 3.22 -10.55 -6.32
N CYS A 59 4.15 -10.86 -5.41
CA CYS A 59 4.70 -12.21 -5.36
C CYS A 59 3.62 -13.23 -4.91
N GLU A 60 3.21 -14.07 -5.89
CA GLU A 60 2.33 -15.28 -5.90
C GLU A 60 0.81 -15.07 -5.97
N PRO A 61 0.00 -15.98 -6.60
CA PRO A 61 0.13 -16.76 -7.86
C PRO A 61 -0.17 -15.89 -9.12
N PRO A 62 -0.31 -16.43 -10.36
CA PRO A 62 -0.62 -15.60 -11.53
C PRO A 62 -1.93 -14.84 -11.34
N LEU A 63 -1.93 -13.58 -11.76
CA LEU A 63 -3.13 -12.74 -11.69
C LEU A 63 -4.24 -13.28 -12.61
N GLY A 64 -3.92 -14.13 -13.59
CA GLY A 64 -4.90 -14.63 -14.55
C GLY A 64 -5.45 -13.48 -15.41
N ASP A 65 -6.65 -13.68 -15.94
CA ASP A 65 -7.28 -12.68 -16.80
C ASP A 65 -7.73 -11.48 -15.96
N ARG A 66 -7.16 -10.31 -16.25
CA ARG A 66 -7.57 -9.03 -15.68
C ARG A 66 -8.03 -8.12 -16.80
N THR A 67 -8.94 -7.23 -16.47
CA THR A 67 -9.33 -6.18 -17.40
C THR A 67 -8.24 -5.11 -17.47
N TYR A 68 -8.24 -4.35 -18.56
CA TYR A 68 -7.36 -3.21 -18.74
C TYR A 68 -7.52 -2.21 -17.60
N GLN A 69 -8.75 -1.92 -17.18
CA GLN A 69 -9.03 -0.99 -16.10
C GLN A 69 -8.51 -1.49 -14.74
N GLN A 70 -8.69 -2.79 -14.45
CA GLN A 70 -8.10 -3.40 -13.25
C GLN A 70 -6.59 -3.29 -13.26
N ALA A 71 -5.95 -3.63 -14.38
CA ALA A 71 -4.51 -3.55 -14.50
C ALA A 71 -3.99 -2.10 -14.37
N ALA A 72 -4.68 -1.13 -14.98
CA ALA A 72 -4.37 0.29 -14.86
C ALA A 72 -4.49 0.76 -13.41
N ALA A 73 -5.57 0.42 -12.71
CA ALA A 73 -5.77 0.78 -11.31
C ALA A 73 -4.65 0.24 -10.41
N ILE A 74 -4.25 -1.02 -10.60
CA ILE A 74 -3.17 -1.64 -9.82
C ILE A 74 -1.82 -0.95 -10.09
N MET A 75 -1.52 -0.64 -11.34
CA MET A 75 -0.28 0.04 -11.73
C MET A 75 -0.22 1.48 -11.21
N SER A 76 -1.33 2.22 -11.29
CA SER A 76 -1.47 3.57 -10.72
C SER A 76 -1.32 3.56 -9.21
N ALA A 77 -2.02 2.64 -8.52
CA ALA A 77 -1.90 2.44 -7.08
C ALA A 77 -0.47 2.10 -6.66
N ARG A 78 0.22 1.28 -7.45
CA ARG A 78 1.64 1.01 -7.19
C ARG A 78 2.49 2.26 -7.31
N SER A 79 2.37 3.01 -8.40
CA SER A 79 3.16 4.22 -8.62
C SER A 79 2.96 5.20 -7.45
N TYR A 80 1.71 5.41 -7.06
CA TYR A 80 1.34 6.22 -5.90
C TYR A 80 1.95 5.69 -4.59
N SER A 81 1.87 4.36 -4.36
CA SER A 81 2.39 3.73 -3.14
C SER A 81 3.89 3.97 -2.94
N LYS A 82 4.66 4.07 -4.03
CA LYS A 82 6.10 4.36 -3.96
C LYS A 82 6.34 5.72 -3.31
N PHE A 83 5.60 6.75 -3.73
CA PHE A 83 5.71 8.09 -3.13
C PHE A 83 5.32 8.09 -1.64
N VAL A 84 4.23 7.41 -1.29
CA VAL A 84 3.78 7.32 0.11
C VAL A 84 4.83 6.59 0.96
N MET A 85 5.37 5.48 0.45
CA MET A 85 6.40 4.72 1.14
C MET A 85 7.70 5.53 1.26
N ASP A 86 8.13 6.24 0.23
CA ASP A 86 9.35 7.07 0.29
C ASP A 86 9.21 8.20 1.32
N ASP A 87 8.05 8.84 1.42
CA ASP A 87 7.76 9.85 2.45
C ASP A 87 7.69 9.25 3.87
N ALA A 88 7.11 8.06 4.01
CA ALA A 88 7.07 7.36 5.29
C ALA A 88 8.47 6.91 5.73
N LEU A 89 9.25 6.35 4.80
CA LEU A 89 10.53 5.68 5.06
C LEU A 89 11.72 6.63 5.15
N SER A 90 11.59 7.87 4.67
CA SER A 90 12.66 8.88 4.72
C SER A 90 12.78 9.61 6.07
N LYS A 91 11.87 9.34 7.03
CA LYS A 91 11.91 10.01 8.34
C LYS A 91 13.12 9.57 9.17
N PRO A 92 13.77 10.48 9.93
CA PRO A 92 14.88 10.12 10.78
C PRO A 92 14.54 8.99 11.76
N GLY A 93 15.44 8.01 11.90
CA GLY A 93 15.24 6.84 12.76
C GLY A 93 14.52 5.66 12.10
N ILE A 94 14.10 5.81 10.83
CA ILE A 94 13.40 4.79 10.07
C ILE A 94 14.41 4.12 9.10
N GLY A 95 14.88 2.90 9.44
CA GLY A 95 15.71 2.09 8.54
C GLY A 95 14.92 1.48 7.38
N HIS A 96 15.46 1.52 6.16
CA HIS A 96 14.76 0.94 5.00
C HIS A 96 14.47 -0.55 5.19
N PRO A 97 13.20 -0.99 5.02
CA PRO A 97 12.82 -2.37 5.22
C PRO A 97 13.47 -3.28 4.16
N ARG A 98 13.76 -4.54 4.55
CA ARG A 98 14.20 -5.56 3.60
C ARG A 98 13.16 -5.75 2.49
N ARG A 99 13.61 -6.12 1.29
CA ARG A 99 12.76 -6.29 0.10
C ARG A 99 11.44 -7.05 0.33
N PRO A 100 11.38 -8.19 1.05
CA PRO A 100 10.11 -8.89 1.27
C PRO A 100 9.09 -8.08 2.09
N VAL A 101 9.56 -7.30 3.05
CA VAL A 101 8.74 -6.42 3.91
C VAL A 101 8.27 -5.21 3.10
N TYR A 102 9.17 -4.60 2.31
CA TYR A 102 8.80 -3.51 1.39
C TYR A 102 7.69 -3.95 0.43
N LEU A 103 7.82 -5.12 -0.19
CA LEU A 103 6.81 -5.65 -1.11
C LEU A 103 5.48 -5.96 -0.42
N ALA A 104 5.51 -6.43 0.83
CA ALA A 104 4.29 -6.68 1.59
C ALA A 104 3.55 -5.38 1.95
N LEU A 105 4.29 -4.33 2.36
CA LEU A 105 3.73 -2.99 2.59
C LEU A 105 3.13 -2.40 1.32
N GLN A 106 3.87 -2.49 0.21
CA GLN A 106 3.41 -2.02 -1.09
C GLN A 106 2.12 -2.71 -1.53
N ALA A 107 2.04 -4.04 -1.38
CA ALA A 107 0.85 -4.81 -1.73
C ALA A 107 -0.38 -4.38 -0.89
N ASN A 108 -0.20 -4.17 0.42
CA ASN A 108 -1.28 -3.69 1.29
C ASN A 108 -1.77 -2.28 0.90
N LEU A 109 -0.86 -1.38 0.54
CA LEU A 109 -1.23 -0.05 0.02
C LEU A 109 -2.01 -0.15 -1.29
N ILE A 110 -1.56 -1.01 -2.21
CA ILE A 110 -2.27 -1.25 -3.48
C ILE A 110 -3.69 -1.73 -3.21
N ALA A 111 -3.86 -2.74 -2.35
CA ALA A 111 -5.17 -3.28 -1.99
C ALA A 111 -6.06 -2.20 -1.37
N PHE A 112 -5.53 -1.39 -0.46
CA PHE A 112 -6.26 -0.27 0.14
C PHE A 112 -6.75 0.73 -0.91
N ILE A 113 -5.85 1.21 -1.77
CA ILE A 113 -6.17 2.21 -2.80
C ILE A 113 -7.19 1.67 -3.79
N VAL A 114 -6.99 0.44 -4.28
CA VAL A 114 -7.84 -0.13 -5.33
C VAL A 114 -9.23 -0.46 -4.79
N ARG A 115 -9.39 -0.79 -3.51
CA ARG A 115 -10.69 -1.09 -2.89
C ARG A 115 -11.55 0.14 -2.64
N ASP A 116 -10.95 1.28 -2.31
CA ASP A 116 -11.70 2.51 -2.11
C ASP A 116 -11.95 3.21 -3.47
N PRO A 117 -13.22 3.37 -3.91
CA PRO A 117 -13.52 3.96 -5.22
C PRO A 117 -13.04 5.40 -5.37
N GLU A 118 -13.07 6.20 -4.29
CA GLU A 118 -12.65 7.60 -4.31
C GLU A 118 -11.13 7.69 -4.39
N ALA A 119 -10.42 6.92 -3.55
CA ALA A 119 -8.97 6.85 -3.60
C ALA A 119 -8.49 6.32 -4.95
N ARG A 120 -9.11 5.26 -5.47
CA ARG A 120 -8.82 4.71 -6.80
C ARG A 120 -9.03 5.75 -7.90
N SER A 121 -10.15 6.45 -7.90
CA SER A 121 -10.45 7.48 -8.91
C SER A 121 -9.42 8.61 -8.87
N TYR A 122 -9.06 9.09 -7.67
CA TYR A 122 -8.05 10.13 -7.51
C TYR A 122 -6.67 9.64 -8.01
N VAL A 123 -6.24 8.44 -7.61
CA VAL A 123 -4.93 7.89 -7.95
C VAL A 123 -4.82 7.59 -9.45
N CYS A 124 -5.86 7.04 -10.07
CA CYS A 124 -5.89 6.86 -11.53
C CYS A 124 -5.78 8.21 -12.24
N GLY A 125 -6.59 9.20 -11.87
CA GLY A 125 -6.54 10.52 -12.48
C GLY A 125 -5.21 11.26 -12.27
N TRP A 126 -4.51 11.02 -11.15
CA TRP A 126 -3.14 11.51 -10.96
C TRP A 126 -2.14 10.81 -11.89
N SER A 127 -2.23 9.48 -12.01
CA SER A 127 -1.35 8.68 -12.86
C SER A 127 -1.53 9.04 -14.34
N ASP A 128 -2.76 9.25 -14.78
CA ASP A 128 -3.08 9.65 -16.16
C ASP A 128 -2.46 11.00 -16.49
N LYS A 129 -2.59 11.99 -15.60
CA LYS A 129 -1.94 13.30 -15.77
C LYS A 129 -0.40 13.21 -15.87
N ASN A 130 0.22 12.33 -15.08
CA ASN A 130 1.67 12.10 -15.15
C ASN A 130 2.07 11.43 -16.47
N PHE A 131 1.28 10.45 -16.93
CA PHE A 131 1.50 9.79 -18.22
C PHE A 131 1.35 10.77 -19.39
N GLU A 132 0.26 11.55 -19.42
CA GLU A 132 -0.02 12.55 -20.46
C GLU A 132 1.03 13.66 -20.50
N SER A 133 1.49 14.12 -19.34
CA SER A 133 2.51 15.18 -19.27
C SER A 133 3.94 14.68 -19.49
N GLY A 134 4.18 13.37 -19.46
CA GLY A 134 5.51 12.76 -19.50
C GLY A 134 6.40 13.14 -18.32
N GLN A 135 5.84 13.73 -17.26
CA GLN A 135 6.55 14.20 -16.07
C GLN A 135 6.05 13.43 -14.85
N GLU A 136 6.96 12.82 -14.10
CA GLU A 136 6.62 12.16 -12.84
C GLU A 136 6.49 13.23 -11.73
N ARG A 137 5.26 13.72 -11.51
CA ARG A 137 4.98 14.67 -10.43
C ARG A 137 4.50 13.93 -9.17
N PRO A 138 5.02 14.28 -7.98
CA PRO A 138 4.55 13.67 -6.74
C PRO A 138 3.05 13.96 -6.54
N PRO A 139 2.28 13.03 -5.94
CA PRO A 139 0.88 13.28 -5.62
C PRO A 139 0.73 14.38 -4.58
N SER A 140 -0.44 15.02 -4.53
CA SER A 140 -0.75 15.93 -3.42
C SER A 140 -0.97 15.15 -2.13
N LYS A 141 -0.53 15.71 -1.00
CA LYS A 141 -0.72 15.11 0.34
C LYS A 141 -2.15 15.30 0.88
N ASN A 142 -3.13 14.84 0.11
CA ASN A 142 -4.56 14.95 0.40
C ASN A 142 -5.04 13.92 1.45
N VAL A 143 -6.37 13.80 1.61
CA VAL A 143 -6.97 12.83 2.54
C VAL A 143 -6.53 11.38 2.25
N HIS A 144 -6.51 10.95 0.99
CA HIS A 144 -6.10 9.60 0.61
C HIS A 144 -4.62 9.33 0.93
N TRP A 145 -3.77 10.34 0.80
CA TRP A 145 -2.37 10.27 1.23
C TRP A 145 -2.25 10.05 2.73
N GLN A 146 -3.01 10.82 3.53
CA GLN A 146 -3.00 10.68 5.00
C GLN A 146 -3.53 9.30 5.42
N GLN A 147 -4.58 8.79 4.78
CA GLN A 147 -5.11 7.44 5.04
C GLN A 147 -4.10 6.35 4.67
N ALA A 148 -3.39 6.49 3.55
CA ALA A 148 -2.33 5.57 3.15
C ALA A 148 -1.15 5.56 4.13
N LEU A 149 -0.73 6.74 4.63
CA LEU A 149 0.28 6.84 5.68
C LEU A 149 -0.20 6.24 7.01
N ALA A 150 -1.45 6.47 7.40
CA ALA A 150 -2.03 5.91 8.61
C ALA A 150 -2.05 4.37 8.55
N LEU A 151 -2.40 3.79 7.39
CA LEU A 151 -2.34 2.36 7.16
C LEU A 151 -0.93 1.80 7.32
N LEU A 152 0.08 2.46 6.74
CA LEU A 152 1.48 2.04 6.93
C LEU A 152 1.87 2.03 8.40
N TRP A 153 1.48 3.05 9.17
CA TRP A 153 1.75 3.12 10.60
C TRP A 153 1.03 2.03 11.39
N GLN A 154 -0.22 1.71 11.08
CA GLN A 154 -0.92 0.60 11.74
C GLN A 154 -0.28 -0.77 11.45
N ILE A 155 0.18 -0.99 10.21
CA ILE A 155 0.88 -2.23 9.84
C ILE A 155 2.22 -2.32 10.55
N VAL A 156 2.95 -1.20 10.65
CA VAL A 156 4.29 -1.14 11.24
C VAL A 156 4.27 -1.16 12.77
N SER A 157 3.30 -0.52 13.42
CA SER A 157 3.17 -0.50 14.89
C SER A 157 2.69 -1.83 15.46
N GLY A 158 2.21 -2.75 14.62
CA GLY A 158 1.66 -4.04 15.03
C GLY A 158 0.25 -3.95 15.64
N GLU A 159 -0.30 -2.74 15.81
CA GLU A 159 -1.65 -2.49 16.32
C GLU A 159 -2.74 -2.99 15.35
N GLY A 160 -2.38 -3.28 14.09
CA GLY A 160 -3.29 -3.82 13.07
C GLY A 160 -3.11 -5.29 12.71
N SER A 161 -2.12 -6.01 13.25
CA SER A 161 -1.75 -7.34 12.71
C SER A 161 -2.81 -8.45 12.89
N ALA A 162 -3.79 -8.25 13.78
CA ALA A 162 -4.95 -9.15 13.93
C ALA A 162 -6.13 -8.78 13.04
N ALA A 163 -6.15 -7.57 12.46
CA ALA A 163 -7.28 -7.06 11.68
C ALA A 163 -7.11 -7.26 10.16
N VAL A 164 -5.88 -7.32 9.63
CA VAL A 164 -5.60 -7.31 8.17
C VAL A 164 -6.19 -8.52 7.42
N GLY A 165 -6.49 -9.63 8.09
CA GLY A 165 -7.18 -10.78 7.49
C GLY A 165 -8.67 -10.54 7.20
N THR A 166 -9.29 -9.54 7.83
CA THR A 166 -10.74 -9.24 7.72
C THR A 166 -11.04 -7.75 7.95
N THR A 167 -10.13 -6.82 7.61
CA THR A 167 -10.33 -5.40 7.95
C THR A 167 -11.57 -4.89 7.25
N ASP A 168 -12.57 -4.52 8.04
CA ASP A 168 -13.64 -3.64 7.62
C ASP A 168 -13.04 -2.24 7.43
N TRP A 169 -12.65 -1.95 6.19
CA TRP A 169 -12.04 -0.69 5.75
C TRP A 169 -12.98 0.52 5.93
N GLY A 170 -14.26 0.30 6.26
CA GLY A 170 -15.22 1.36 6.59
C GLY A 170 -14.89 2.15 7.86
N ARG A 171 -13.98 1.67 8.72
CA ARG A 171 -13.55 2.36 9.95
C ARG A 171 -12.46 3.42 9.77
N LEU A 172 -11.89 3.57 8.57
CA LEU A 172 -10.86 4.59 8.27
C LEU A 172 -11.46 5.86 7.63
N ARG A 173 -12.79 6.01 7.68
CA ARG A 173 -13.53 7.18 7.19
C ARG A 173 -13.90 8.12 8.34
#